data_AF-A0A2H0SJX4-F1
#
_entry.id   AF-A0A2H0SJX4-F1
#
_cell.length_a   1.000
_cell.length_b   1.000
_cell.length_c   1.000
_cell.angle_alpha   90.00
_cell.angle_beta   90.00
_cell.angle_gamma   90.00
#
_symmetry.space_group_name_H-M   'P 1'
#
loop_
_entity.id
_entity.type
_entity.pdbx_description
1 polymer ?
#
loop_
_entity_poly.entity_id
_entity_poly.type
_entity_poly.pdbx_seq_one_letter_code
_entity_poly.pdbx_strand_id
1 'polypeptide(L)'
;MSIFQVIAVLFALFMLYVVNIHRRRSRLSGVEVSFWYSTWFLFIVIALFPDLLLELSGILRFSRVFDLLVVVGMMVQTVLVISNYLVQKENRRKLEDVVRQIALKKYDSRSQSNSQKKT
;
A
#
# COMPACT_ATOMS: atom_id res chain seq x y z
N MET A 1 32.40 2.68 6.31
CA MET A 1 30.94 2.89 6.44
C MET A 1 30.60 4.25 5.89
N SER A 2 30.03 4.31 4.69
CA SER A 2 29.61 5.58 4.12
C SER A 2 28.44 6.14 4.92
N ILE A 3 28.35 7.47 5.04
CA ILE A 3 27.28 8.14 5.81
C ILE A 3 25.88 7.73 5.30
N PHE A 4 25.79 7.40 4.01
CA PHE A 4 24.60 6.88 3.36
C PHE A 4 24.12 5.55 3.94
N GLN A 5 25.03 4.62 4.28
CA GLN A 5 24.65 3.35 4.91
C GLN A 5 24.06 3.57 6.30
N VAL A 6 24.64 4.50 7.08
CA VAL A 6 24.15 4.83 8.43
C VAL A 6 22.73 5.43 8.36
N ILE A 7 22.51 6.37 7.43
CA ILE A 7 21.20 6.99 7.22
C ILE A 7 20.17 5.95 6.73
N ALA A 8 20.56 5.08 5.79
CA ALA A 8 19.68 4.04 5.27
C ALA A 8 19.26 3.03 6.34
N VAL A 9 20.18 2.60 7.20
CA VAL A 9 19.88 1.68 8.31
C VAL A 9 18.97 2.33 9.36
N LEU A 10 19.24 3.58 9.74
CA LEU A 10 18.37 4.34 10.65
C LEU A 10 16.96 4.50 10.07
N PHE A 11 16.85 4.81 8.79
CA PHE A 11 15.57 4.94 8.11
C PHE A 11 14.81 3.62 8.07
N ALA A 12 15.49 2.51 7.79
CA ALA A 12 14.88 1.18 7.79
C ALA A 12 14.41 0.74 9.19
N LEU A 13 15.17 1.04 10.24
CA LEU A 13 14.76 0.80 11.63
C LEU A 13 13.53 1.63 12.01
N PHE A 14 13.50 2.90 11.61
CA PHE A 14 12.34 3.76 11.80
C PHE A 14 11.11 3.21 11.06
N MET A 15 11.27 2.75 9.83
CA MET A 15 10.19 2.15 9.07
C MET A 15 9.68 0.82 9.63
N LEU A 16 10.57 -0.03 10.17
CA LEU A 16 10.17 -1.24 10.91
C LEU A 16 9.36 -0.89 12.16
N TYR A 17 9.72 0.18 12.86
CA TYR A 17 8.95 0.70 13.99
C TYR A 17 7.55 1.19 13.54
N VAL A 18 7.47 1.87 12.39
CA VAL A 18 6.20 2.31 11.79
C VAL A 18 5.31 1.13 11.39
N VAL A 19 5.85 0.04 10.84
CA VAL A 19 5.08 -1.18 10.58
C VAL A 19 4.52 -1.76 11.88
N ASN A 20 5.34 -1.79 12.94
CA ASN A 20 4.94 -2.34 14.22
C ASN A 20 3.85 -1.50 14.92
N ILE A 21 3.86 -0.17 14.78
CA ILE A 21 2.79 0.68 15.32
C ILE A 21 1.50 0.54 14.51
N HIS A 22 1.59 0.40 13.19
CA HIS A 22 0.43 0.14 12.33
C HIS A 22 -0.20 -1.25 12.58
N ARG A 23 0.62 -2.24 12.94
CA ARG A 23 0.17 -3.57 13.39
C ARG A 23 -0.77 -3.51 14.60
N ARG A 24 -0.57 -2.52 15.49
CA ARG A 24 -1.35 -2.39 16.73
C ARG A 24 -2.64 -1.58 16.57
N ARG A 25 -2.77 -0.80 15.48
CA ARG A 25 -3.86 0.18 15.30
C ARG A 25 -4.89 -0.18 14.22
N SER A 26 -4.62 -1.15 13.35
CA SER A 26 -5.51 -1.47 12.23
C SER A 26 -5.80 -2.96 12.11
N ARG A 27 -7.03 -3.32 11.71
CA ARG A 27 -7.48 -4.65 11.24
C ARG A 27 -6.79 -5.08 9.93
N LEU A 28 -5.49 -4.83 9.80
CA LEU A 28 -4.72 -5.26 8.65
C LEU A 28 -4.54 -6.78 8.72
N SER A 29 -4.77 -7.44 7.59
CA SER A 29 -4.54 -8.88 7.46
C SER A 29 -3.06 -9.17 7.71
N GLY A 30 -2.74 -10.27 8.40
CA GLY A 30 -1.34 -10.64 8.69
C GLY A 30 -0.45 -10.70 7.43
N VAL A 31 -1.06 -10.89 6.27
CA VAL A 31 -0.42 -10.87 4.93
C VAL A 31 0.18 -9.49 4.60
N GLU A 32 -0.54 -8.40 4.90
CA GLU A 32 -0.08 -7.04 4.59
C GLU A 32 1.12 -6.66 5.47
N VAL A 33 1.08 -7.06 6.74
CA VAL A 33 2.19 -6.86 7.68
C VAL A 33 3.42 -7.61 7.19
N SER A 34 3.29 -8.88 6.80
CA SER A 34 4.40 -9.69 6.27
C SER A 34 4.99 -9.10 4.99
N PHE A 35 4.14 -8.58 4.08
CA PHE A 35 4.58 -7.90 2.85
C PHE A 35 5.44 -6.67 3.16
N TRP A 36 5.01 -5.83 4.10
CA TRP A 36 5.77 -4.64 4.50
C TRP A 36 7.08 -5.00 5.21
N TYR A 37 7.08 -6.01 6.08
CA TYR A 37 8.30 -6.53 6.69
C TYR A 37 9.30 -7.04 5.64
N SER A 38 8.83 -7.80 4.66
CA SER A 38 9.68 -8.31 3.57
C SER A 38 10.27 -7.18 2.74
N THR A 39 9.47 -6.14 2.43
CA THR A 39 9.94 -4.96 1.68
C THR A 39 11.05 -4.22 2.43
N TRP A 40 10.86 -3.93 3.72
CA TRP A 40 11.87 -3.23 4.52
C TRP A 40 13.10 -4.09 4.80
N PHE A 41 12.92 -5.39 4.98
CA PHE A 41 14.02 -6.33 5.13
C PHE A 41 14.88 -6.39 3.86
N LEU A 42 14.25 -6.49 2.68
CA LEU A 42 14.93 -6.45 1.39
C LEU A 42 15.71 -5.14 1.22
N PHE A 43 15.12 -4.01 1.63
CA PHE A 43 15.78 -2.71 1.58
C PHE A 43 17.04 -2.66 2.47
N ILE A 44 17.00 -3.25 3.67
CA ILE A 44 18.17 -3.37 4.55
C ILE A 44 19.26 -4.21 3.90
N VAL A 45 18.91 -5.37 3.34
CA VAL A 45 19.87 -6.26 2.67
C VAL A 45 20.58 -5.54 1.53
N ILE A 46 19.81 -4.85 0.69
CA ILE A 46 20.33 -4.05 -0.42
C ILE A 46 21.26 -2.91 0.08
N ALA A 47 20.88 -2.23 1.15
CA ALA A 47 21.68 -1.13 1.70
C ALA A 47 23.01 -1.61 2.32
N LEU A 48 23.02 -2.80 2.93
CA LEU A 48 24.22 -3.40 3.51
C LEU A 48 25.16 -4.00 2.46
N PHE A 49 24.59 -4.55 1.37
CA PHE A 49 25.34 -5.22 0.31
C PHE A 49 25.07 -4.57 -1.06
N PRO A 50 25.63 -3.37 -1.30
CA PRO A 50 25.47 -2.69 -2.59
C PRO A 50 26.17 -3.44 -3.74
N ASP A 51 27.13 -4.31 -3.43
CA ASP A 51 27.88 -5.10 -4.41
C ASP A 51 26.99 -6.09 -5.19
N LEU A 52 25.90 -6.58 -4.57
CA LEU A 52 24.91 -7.42 -5.26
C LEU A 52 24.24 -6.71 -6.44
N LEU A 53 24.14 -5.39 -6.37
CA LEU A 53 23.54 -4.56 -7.41
C LEU A 53 24.58 -4.01 -8.39
N LEU A 54 25.87 -4.08 -8.07
CA LEU A 54 26.95 -3.67 -8.97
C LEU A 54 26.98 -4.54 -10.22
N GLU A 55 26.80 -5.87 -10.09
CA GLU A 55 26.71 -6.78 -11.24
C GLU A 55 25.49 -6.49 -12.12
N LEU A 56 24.31 -6.25 -11.53
CA LEU A 56 23.13 -5.85 -12.30
C LEU A 56 23.28 -4.48 -12.97
N SER A 57 23.92 -3.52 -12.28
CA SER A 57 24.13 -2.17 -12.83
C SER A 57 25.07 -2.15 -14.04
N GLY A 58 26.03 -3.08 -14.09
CA GLY A 58 26.92 -3.25 -15.24
C GLY A 58 26.19 -3.71 -16.51
N ILE A 59 25.18 -4.58 -16.38
CA ILE A 59 24.35 -5.06 -17.50
C ILE A 59 23.45 -3.94 -18.03
N LEU A 60 22.87 -3.16 -17.11
CA LEU A 60 21.94 -2.07 -17.43
C LEU A 60 22.65 -0.73 -17.75
N ARG A 61 23.99 -0.70 -17.75
CA ARG A 61 24.85 0.48 -17.97
C ARG A 61 24.51 1.67 -17.08
N PHE A 62 24.02 1.43 -15.86
CA PHE A 62 23.82 2.49 -14.89
C PHE A 62 25.15 2.88 -14.25
N SER A 63 25.48 4.18 -14.27
CA SER A 63 26.71 4.72 -13.68
C SER A 63 26.73 4.58 -12.16
N ARG A 64 25.56 4.47 -11.52
CA ARG A 64 25.40 4.35 -10.06
C ARG A 64 24.30 3.38 -9.68
N VAL A 65 24.58 2.51 -8.71
CA VAL A 65 23.61 1.59 -8.09
C VAL A 65 22.36 2.30 -7.57
N PHE A 66 22.53 3.54 -7.09
CA PHE A 66 21.42 4.37 -6.63
C PHE A 66 20.41 4.70 -7.73
N ASP A 67 20.87 4.98 -8.95
CA ASP A 67 19.96 5.34 -10.06
C ASP A 67 19.07 4.15 -10.44
N LEU A 68 19.61 2.93 -10.42
CA LEU A 68 18.85 1.70 -10.62
C LEU A 68 17.78 1.50 -9.54
N LEU A 69 18.14 1.73 -8.27
CA LEU A 69 17.20 1.63 -7.15
C LEU A 69 16.05 2.64 -7.25
N VAL A 70 16.35 3.87 -7.68
CA VAL A 70 15.32 4.90 -7.87
C VAL A 70 14.36 4.51 -8.99
N VAL A 71 14.87 4.01 -10.12
CA VAL A 71 14.03 3.58 -11.26
C VAL A 71 13.13 2.40 -10.85
N VAL A 72 13.70 1.37 -10.22
CA VAL A 72 12.92 0.20 -9.75
C VAL A 72 11.90 0.62 -8.70
N GLY A 73 12.30 1.48 -7.75
CA GLY A 73 11.41 2.03 -6.73
C GLY A 73 10.24 2.79 -7.35
N MET A 74 10.50 3.62 -8.36
CA MET A 74 9.45 4.31 -9.11
C MET A 74 8.52 3.34 -9.82
N MET A 75 9.04 2.33 -10.52
CA MET A 75 8.20 1.32 -11.20
C MET A 75 7.25 0.62 -10.23
N VAL A 76 7.78 0.14 -9.10
CA VAL A 76 6.97 -0.54 -8.08
C VAL A 76 5.95 0.42 -7.47
N GLN A 77 6.35 1.66 -7.14
CA GLN A 77 5.45 2.67 -6.61
C GLN A 77 4.30 2.99 -7.55
N THR A 78 4.58 3.17 -8.85
CA THR A 78 3.52 3.43 -9.84
C THR A 78 2.52 2.29 -9.90
N VAL A 79 2.97 1.04 -9.92
CA VAL A 79 2.07 -0.13 -9.92
C VAL A 79 1.22 -0.17 -8.65
N LEU A 80 1.81 0.10 -7.48
CA LEU A 80 1.08 0.15 -6.21
C LEU A 80 0.02 1.25 -6.19
N VAL A 81 0.36 2.45 -6.68
CA VAL A 81 -0.57 3.59 -6.76
C VAL A 81 -1.75 3.26 -7.67
N ILE A 82 -1.48 2.68 -8.85
CA ILE A 82 -2.54 2.28 -9.79
C ILE A 82 -3.43 1.21 -9.15
N SER A 83 -2.83 0.19 -8.54
CA SER A 83 -3.57 -0.89 -7.87
C SER A 83 -4.46 -0.34 -6.74
N ASN A 84 -3.92 0.58 -5.94
CA ASN A 84 -4.65 1.24 -4.87
C ASN A 84 -5.83 2.06 -5.43
N TYR A 85 -5.61 2.83 -6.50
CA TYR A 85 -6.66 3.60 -7.17
C TYR A 85 -7.80 2.69 -7.68
N LEU A 86 -7.48 1.54 -8.28
CA LEU A 86 -8.47 0.59 -8.76
C LEU A 86 -9.33 0.03 -7.61
N VAL A 87 -8.69 -0.41 -6.53
CA VAL A 87 -9.39 -0.90 -5.32
C VAL A 87 -10.27 0.20 -4.73
N GLN A 88 -9.78 1.44 -4.67
CA GLN A 88 -10.56 2.57 -4.14
C GLN A 88 -11.77 2.90 -5.02
N LYS A 89 -11.62 2.81 -6.34
CA LYS A 89 -12.72 3.00 -7.29
C LYS A 89 -13.80 1.93 -7.14
N GLU A 90 -13.42 0.68 -6.95
CA GLU A 90 -14.35 -0.42 -6.68
C GLU A 90 -15.09 -0.22 -5.36
N ASN A 91 -14.36 0.16 -4.30
CA ASN A 91 -14.94 0.45 -2.99
C ASN A 91 -15.95 1.60 -3.04
N ARG A 92 -15.71 2.65 -3.85
CA ARG A 92 -16.68 3.72 -4.08
C ARG A 92 -17.98 3.22 -4.70
N ARG A 93 -17.90 2.37 -5.73
CA ARG A 93 -19.09 1.78 -6.38
C ARG A 93 -19.90 0.92 -5.41
N LYS A 94 -19.23 0.04 -4.66
CA LYS A 94 -19.88 -0.78 -3.63
C LYS A 94 -20.60 0.07 -2.59
N LEU A 95 -19.99 1.17 -2.17
CA LEU A 95 -20.60 2.09 -1.22
C LEU A 95 -21.84 2.78 -1.80
N GLU A 96 -21.78 3.24 -3.06
CA GLU A 96 -22.93 3.82 -3.77
C GLU A 96 -24.09 2.82 -3.87
N ASP A 97 -23.81 1.58 -4.24
CA ASP A 97 -24.83 0.52 -4.34
C ASP A 97 -25.48 0.23 -2.98
N VAL A 98 -24.69 0.17 -1.91
CA VAL A 98 -25.20 -0.02 -0.55
C VAL A 98 -26.10 1.16 -0.14
N VAL A 99 -25.66 2.39 -0.34
CA VAL A 99 -26.46 3.58 -0.01
C VAL A 99 -27.75 3.62 -0.84
N ARG A 100 -27.69 3.27 -2.13
CA ARG A 100 -28.86 3.18 -3.02
C ARG A 100 -29.87 2.15 -2.53
N GLN A 101 -29.42 0.95 -2.16
CA GLN A 101 -30.28 -0.09 -1.62
C GLN A 101 -30.96 0.34 -0.31
N ILE A 102 -30.23 1.00 0.59
CA ILE A 102 -30.77 1.55 1.83
C ILE A 102 -31.85 2.60 1.56
N ALA A 103 -31.61 3.50 0.59
CA ALA A 103 -32.56 4.54 0.21
C ALA A 103 -33.86 3.97 -0.38
N LEU A 104 -33.75 3.01 -1.31
CA LEU A 104 -34.90 2.33 -1.92
C LEU A 104 -35.72 1.56 -0.87
N LYS A 105 -35.05 0.76 -0.03
CA LYS A 105 -35.72 0.02 1.05
C LYS A 105 -36.49 0.96 2.00
N LYS A 106 -35.92 2.12 2.32
CA LYS A 106 -36.57 3.14 3.16
C LYS A 106 -37.79 3.77 2.46
N TYR A 107 -37.72 3.98 1.15
CA TYR A 107 -38.85 4.49 0.36
C TYR A 107 -40.02 3.50 0.33
N ASP A 108 -39.75 2.22 0.02
CA ASP A 108 -40.76 1.17 -0.06
C ASP A 108 -41.48 0.95 1.29
N SER A 109 -40.71 0.94 2.39
CA SER A 109 -41.24 0.82 3.75
C SER A 109 -42.18 1.97 4.12
N ARG A 110 -41.93 3.18 3.57
CA ARG A 110 -42.75 4.37 3.83
C ARG A 110 -44.00 4.41 2.94
N SER A 111 -43.91 3.90 1.71
CA SER A 111 -45.04 3.78 0.79
C SER A 111 -46.12 2.80 1.31
N GLN A 112 -45.69 1.67 1.89
CA GLN A 112 -46.61 0.69 2.51
C GLN A 112 -47.34 1.26 3.73
N SER A 113 -46.64 2.01 4.60
CA SER A 113 -47.24 2.67 5.76
C SER A 113 -48.29 3.73 5.38
N ASN A 114 -48.12 4.44 4.26
CA ASN A 114 -49.08 5.45 3.80
C ASN A 114 -50.34 4.85 3.12
N SER A 115 -50.25 3.66 2.50
CA SER A 115 -51.45 2.96 2.00
C SER A 115 -52.33 2.43 3.12
N GLN A 116 -51.71 1.93 4.21
CA GLN A 116 -52.43 1.37 5.36
C GLN A 116 -53.17 2.41 6.21
N LYS A 117 -52.81 3.69 6.07
CA LYS A 117 -53.45 4.81 6.78
C LYS A 117 -54.62 5.43 6.00
N LYS A 118 -54.88 4.96 4.77
CA LYS A 118 -55.90 5.49 3.85
C LYS A 118 -57.13 4.57 3.72
N THR A 119 -57.13 3.44 4.43
CA THR A 119 -58.26 2.51 4.67
C THR A 119 -58.68 2.60 6.13
#